data_AF-A0A6F9EE97-F1
#
_entry.id   AF-A0A6F9EE97-F1
#
_cell.length_a   1.000
_cell.length_b   1.000
_cell.length_c   1.000
_cell.angle_alpha   90.00
_cell.angle_beta   90.00
_cell.angle_gamma   90.00
#
_symmetry.space_group_name_H-M   'P 1'
#
loop_
_entity.id
_entity.type
_entity.pdbx_description
1 polymer ?
#
loop_
_entity_poly.entity_id
_entity_poly.type
_entity_poly.pdbx_seq_one_letter_code
_entity_poly.pdbx_strand_id
1 'polypeptide(L)'
;MNLPGRNATVRRLTLVVKPSIVYNQTDGQLRNAEWSPLHLFQVVLSVVTGAFIGLVTNGLAIAMLFRPWHPWRIGRWRVPLTPGLIPRRREEIAHRLGEIVQEHLLPVDSVQKALRTMDMEGAFRKALDHLAAWVEAEGLARLANAVADWAEGCRSVGRRDAPEESETRQAVPGVEQGGVSRDLFARFVPGLVRRLADSVEGAELIRELIGRGLEFAAAATQELKVRRGLAEEIQRWLQHQGWLGRLVGALSAEDRVAEELLRALRDWLTAPGTAGAVEGWVVKELLPGVAGLLEQRPSGAAPRLIREVVCEQLADREWVEAQLGEVWRWVDKRRDRWEPRLRTWILTRVDILLPHLWRRVPLARMVEEQVNRFPLPELERLILDVARKELAMITWMGAVLGGLVGFAQAAVATLG
;
A
#
# COMPACT_ATOMS: atom_id res chain seq x y z
N MET A 1 67.98 42.42 96.25
CA MET A 1 67.30 43.55 95.59
C MET A 1 66.71 43.05 94.28
N ASN A 2 65.38 43.10 94.17
CA ASN A 2 64.50 43.07 92.98
C ASN A 2 64.66 42.01 91.88
N LEU A 3 63.68 41.10 91.81
CA LEU A 3 63.14 40.54 90.55
C LEU A 3 62.41 41.65 89.78
N PRO A 4 62.41 41.64 88.43
CA PRO A 4 61.28 41.10 87.64
C PRO A 4 61.78 40.44 86.32
N GLY A 5 61.01 39.80 85.46
CA GLY A 5 59.58 39.55 85.31
C GLY A 5 59.41 38.59 84.12
N ARG A 6 58.33 37.79 84.15
CA ARG A 6 57.92 36.81 83.15
C ARG A 6 57.68 37.46 81.78
N ASN A 7 58.19 36.87 80.71
CA ASN A 7 57.63 37.01 79.36
C ASN A 7 57.21 35.62 78.86
N ALA A 8 55.95 35.26 79.14
CA ALA A 8 55.30 34.13 78.50
C ALA A 8 55.00 34.49 77.05
N THR A 9 55.61 33.77 76.11
CA THR A 9 55.33 33.87 74.68
C THR A 9 53.95 33.26 74.42
N VAL A 10 52.90 34.09 74.43
CA VAL A 10 51.54 33.67 74.09
C VAL A 10 51.49 33.35 72.60
N ARG A 11 51.49 32.05 72.26
CA ARG A 11 51.13 31.57 70.91
C ARG A 11 49.68 31.98 70.63
N ARG A 12 49.47 32.85 69.64
CA ARG A 12 48.14 33.22 69.13
C ARG A 12 47.50 31.98 68.51
N LEU A 13 46.43 31.48 69.13
CA LEU A 13 45.59 30.40 68.61
C LEU A 13 44.28 31.02 68.11
N THR A 14 44.13 31.09 66.78
CA THR A 14 42.87 31.46 66.13
C THR A 14 41.94 30.26 66.21
N LEU A 15 40.89 30.34 67.02
CA LEU A 15 39.93 29.26 67.24
C LEU A 15 38.72 29.48 66.33
N VAL A 16 38.60 28.66 65.28
CA VAL A 16 37.48 28.69 64.32
C VAL A 16 36.31 27.92 64.94
N VAL A 17 35.27 28.63 65.38
CA VAL A 17 34.14 28.03 66.13
C VAL A 17 32.96 27.67 65.21
N LYS A 18 32.90 28.15 63.96
CA LYS A 18 31.96 27.75 62.88
C LYS A 18 32.41 28.40 61.55
N PRO A 19 32.17 27.78 60.37
CA PRO A 19 32.67 28.29 59.08
C PRO A 19 32.13 29.68 58.67
N SER A 20 31.13 30.21 59.38
CA SER A 20 30.49 31.50 59.08
C SER A 20 30.76 32.61 60.10
N ILE A 21 31.56 32.38 61.15
CA ILE A 21 31.84 33.38 62.19
C ILE A 21 33.34 33.40 62.51
N VAL A 22 34.02 34.49 62.14
CA VAL A 22 35.42 34.72 62.47
C VAL A 22 35.48 35.60 63.72
N TYR A 23 36.07 35.09 64.80
CA TYR A 23 36.25 35.84 66.04
C TYR A 23 37.49 36.73 65.93
N ASN A 24 37.30 38.05 65.86
CA ASN A 24 38.40 39.01 65.87
C ASN A 24 38.71 39.45 67.31
N GLN A 25 39.86 39.03 67.85
CA GLN A 25 40.23 39.25 69.26
C GLN A 25 40.58 40.71 69.61
N THR A 26 40.72 41.63 68.65
CA THR A 26 41.04 43.04 68.95
C THR A 26 39.83 43.86 69.40
N ASP A 27 38.62 43.55 68.94
CA ASP A 27 37.42 44.36 69.19
C ASP A 27 36.25 43.58 69.82
N GLY A 28 36.41 42.28 70.11
CA GLY A 28 35.40 41.46 70.79
C GLY A 28 34.08 41.24 70.00
N GLN A 29 34.06 41.59 68.71
CA GLN A 29 32.88 41.53 67.85
C GLN A 29 32.85 40.25 67.03
N LEU A 30 31.69 39.58 66.99
CA LEU A 30 31.42 38.48 66.06
C LEU A 30 31.11 39.08 64.70
N ARG A 31 32.00 38.91 63.71
CA ARG A 31 31.72 39.28 62.33
C ARG A 31 31.25 38.06 61.56
N ASN A 32 30.13 38.20 60.85
CA ASN A 32 29.72 37.24 59.84
C ASN A 32 30.86 37.11 58.83
N ALA A 33 31.14 35.89 58.34
CA ALA A 33 32.07 35.68 57.25
C ALA A 33 31.63 36.53 56.06
N GLU A 34 32.28 37.69 55.88
CA GLU A 34 32.04 38.55 54.73
C GLU A 34 32.55 37.77 53.52
N TRP A 35 31.63 37.31 52.67
CA TRP A 35 31.97 36.71 51.39
C TRP A 35 32.82 37.72 50.62
N SER A 36 34.13 37.46 50.55
CA SER A 36 34.99 38.28 49.70
C SER A 36 34.47 38.19 48.26
N PRO A 37 34.57 39.27 47.46
CA PRO A 37 34.21 39.24 46.04
C PRO A 37 34.88 38.09 45.28
N LEU A 38 36.04 37.64 45.77
CA LEU A 38 36.78 36.48 45.25
C LEU A 38 36.04 35.16 45.44
N HIS A 39 35.36 34.93 46.57
CA HIS A 39 34.61 33.68 46.79
C HIS A 39 33.36 33.60 45.92
N LEU A 40 32.65 34.72 45.76
CA LEU A 40 31.52 34.80 44.85
C LEU A 40 31.97 34.53 43.40
N PHE A 41 33.09 35.11 43.00
CA PHE A 41 33.71 34.85 41.69
C PHE A 41 34.07 33.38 41.50
N GLN A 42 34.67 32.73 42.50
CA GLN A 42 35.01 31.30 42.45
C GLN A 42 33.78 30.39 42.31
N VAL A 43 32.69 30.70 43.02
CA VAL A 43 31.43 29.95 42.91
C VAL A 43 30.85 30.09 41.51
N VAL A 44 30.73 31.33 41.00
CA VAL A 44 30.22 31.58 39.65
C VAL A 44 31.10 30.89 38.60
N LEU A 45 32.43 30.99 38.72
CA LEU A 45 33.36 30.35 37.80
C LEU A 45 33.22 28.83 37.79
N SER A 46 33.05 28.20 38.95
CA SER A 46 32.87 26.75 39.08
C SER A 46 31.53 26.30 38.47
N VAL A 47 30.45 27.04 38.68
CA VAL A 47 29.15 26.78 38.05
C VAL A 47 29.22 26.90 36.53
N VAL A 48 29.83 27.97 36.02
CA VAL A 48 29.93 28.22 34.57
C VAL A 48 30.80 27.16 33.90
N THR A 49 31.95 26.82 34.48
CA THR A 49 32.83 25.78 33.92
C THR A 49 32.17 24.41 33.96
N GLY A 50 31.50 24.06 35.06
CA GLY A 50 30.72 22.83 35.16
C GLY A 50 29.60 22.76 34.12
N ALA A 51 28.84 23.85 33.96
CA ALA A 51 27.78 23.94 32.95
C ALA A 51 28.32 23.85 31.52
N PHE A 52 29.45 24.49 31.23
CA PHE A 52 30.11 24.43 29.93
C PHE A 52 30.59 23.01 29.61
N ILE A 53 31.26 22.35 30.56
CA ILE A 53 31.69 20.95 30.40
C ILE A 53 30.47 20.06 30.15
N GLY A 54 29.41 20.20 30.95
CA GLY A 54 28.17 19.44 30.78
C GLY A 54 27.53 19.63 29.40
N LEU A 55 27.49 20.88 28.91
CA LEU A 55 26.97 21.21 27.58
C LEU A 55 27.82 20.57 26.47
N VAL A 56 29.14 20.71 26.53
CA VAL A 56 30.06 20.18 25.52
C VAL A 56 30.07 18.66 25.51
N THR A 57 30.19 18.02 26.68
CA THR A 57 30.26 16.57 26.80
C THR A 57 28.96 15.90 26.36
N ASN A 58 27.80 16.43 26.75
CA ASN A 58 26.53 15.85 26.33
C ASN A 58 26.23 16.11 24.84
N GLY A 59 26.57 17.30 24.33
CA GLY A 59 26.48 17.58 22.90
C GLY A 59 27.35 16.65 22.06
N LEU A 60 28.58 16.37 22.52
CA LEU A 60 29.46 15.39 21.88
C LEU A 60 28.90 13.96 21.94
N ALA A 61 28.34 13.55 23.07
CA ALA A 61 27.73 12.23 23.21
C ALA A 61 26.55 12.03 22.24
N ILE A 62 25.70 13.05 22.06
CA ILE A 62 24.62 13.01 21.07
C ILE A 62 25.20 12.96 19.65
N ALA A 63 26.22 13.76 19.35
CA ALA A 63 26.88 13.72 18.05
C ALA A 63 27.47 12.33 17.74
N MET A 64 27.99 11.64 18.78
CA MET A 64 28.53 10.28 18.69
C MET A 64 27.48 9.19 18.39
N LEU A 65 26.18 9.47 18.60
CA LEU A 65 25.13 8.54 18.18
C LEU A 65 24.99 8.47 16.65
N PHE A 66 25.21 9.60 15.97
CA PHE A 66 25.02 9.75 14.52
C PHE A 66 26.32 9.64 13.72
N ARG A 67 27.42 10.19 14.25
CA ARG A 67 28.73 10.23 13.60
C ARG A 67 29.80 9.62 14.52
N PRO A 68 30.91 9.09 13.99
CA PRO A 68 31.29 9.00 12.59
C PRO A 68 30.61 7.84 11.84
N TRP A 69 30.42 7.99 10.53
CA TRP A 69 29.79 6.97 9.68
C TRP A 69 30.66 5.75 9.42
N HIS A 70 31.98 5.89 9.62
CA HIS A 70 32.96 4.81 9.48
C HIS A 70 33.79 4.67 10.76
N PRO A 71 34.26 3.45 11.08
CA PRO A 71 35.14 3.23 12.22
C PRO A 71 36.47 3.97 12.03
N TRP A 72 36.87 4.74 13.02
CA TRP A 72 38.17 5.38 13.03
C TRP A 72 39.23 4.42 13.58
N ARG A 73 40.41 4.43 12.95
CA ARG A 73 41.57 3.65 13.38
C ARG A 73 42.74 4.61 13.59
N ILE A 74 43.35 4.53 14.77
CA ILE A 74 44.59 5.25 15.08
C ILE A 74 45.68 4.19 15.23
N GLY A 75 46.53 4.08 14.21
CA GLY A 75 47.51 2.99 14.11
C GLY A 75 46.83 1.62 14.10
N ARG A 76 47.13 0.78 15.10
CA ARG A 76 46.53 -0.56 15.28
C ARG A 76 45.26 -0.56 16.15
N TRP A 77 44.90 0.56 16.78
CA TRP A 77 43.78 0.64 17.72
C TRP A 77 42.53 1.24 17.07
N ARG A 78 41.38 0.62 17.31
CA ARG A 78 40.07 1.14 16.90
C ARG A 78 39.52 2.04 17.99
N VAL A 79 39.08 3.24 17.63
CA VAL A 79 38.50 4.19 18.59
C VAL A 79 37.18 3.61 19.12
N PRO A 80 37.00 3.49 20.46
CA PRO A 80 35.74 3.02 21.03
C PRO A 80 34.59 3.95 20.61
N LEU A 81 33.38 3.39 20.49
CA LEU A 81 32.19 4.13 20.02
C LEU A 81 32.30 4.68 18.57
N THR A 82 33.15 4.07 17.72
CA THR A 82 33.17 4.34 16.27
C THR A 82 32.94 3.04 15.44
N PRO A 83 32.02 3.03 14.46
CA PRO A 83 31.15 4.12 14.04
C PRO A 83 30.07 4.43 15.10
N GLY A 84 29.36 5.54 14.91
CA GLY A 84 28.27 5.94 15.80
C GLY A 84 27.19 4.85 15.93
N LEU A 85 26.36 4.95 16.97
CA LEU A 85 25.38 3.91 17.32
C LEU A 85 24.38 3.62 16.20
N ILE A 86 23.84 4.65 15.56
CA ILE A 86 22.81 4.53 14.51
C ILE A 86 23.39 3.89 13.23
N PRO A 87 24.53 4.36 12.67
CA PRO A 87 25.18 3.66 11.56
C PRO A 87 25.49 2.19 11.88
N ARG A 88 25.87 1.87 13.13
CA ARG A 88 26.20 0.51 13.56
C ARG A 88 24.98 -0.41 13.66
N ARG A 89 23.82 0.11 14.06
CA ARG A 89 22.56 -0.65 14.21
C ARG A 89 21.61 -0.50 13.03
N ARG A 90 22.10 0.02 11.90
CA ARG A 90 21.28 0.31 10.73
C ARG A 90 20.47 -0.89 10.24
N GLU A 91 21.08 -2.06 10.13
CA GLU A 91 20.39 -3.28 9.66
C GLU A 91 19.27 -3.70 10.62
N GLU A 92 19.51 -3.62 11.93
CA GLU A 92 18.50 -3.90 12.96
C GLU A 92 17.34 -2.90 12.89
N ILE A 93 17.66 -1.60 12.74
CA ILE A 93 16.66 -0.55 12.56
C ILE A 93 15.85 -0.78 11.28
N ALA A 94 16.52 -1.14 10.17
CA ALA A 94 15.90 -1.42 8.89
C ALA A 94 14.89 -2.57 8.99
N HIS A 95 15.29 -3.66 9.65
CA HIS A 95 14.43 -4.81 9.88
C HIS A 95 13.20 -4.46 10.73
N ARG A 96 13.39 -3.82 11.89
CA ARG A 96 12.30 -3.38 12.78
C ARG A 96 11.37 -2.39 12.13
N LEU A 97 11.93 -1.45 11.36
CA LEU A 97 11.16 -0.48 10.62
C LEU A 97 10.30 -1.18 9.56
N GLY A 98 10.84 -2.17 8.86
CA GLY A 98 10.09 -3.00 7.91
C GLY A 98 8.89 -3.71 8.53
N GLU A 99 9.07 -4.34 9.70
CA GLU A 99 7.97 -4.97 10.48
C GLU A 99 6.88 -3.95 10.82
N ILE A 100 7.27 -2.79 11.39
CA ILE A 100 6.34 -1.73 11.77
C ILE A 100 5.58 -1.18 10.55
N VAL A 101 6.26 -0.98 9.42
CA VAL A 101 5.63 -0.46 8.20
C VAL A 101 4.55 -1.39 7.69
N GLN A 102 4.84 -2.68 7.65
CA GLN A 102 3.92 -3.70 7.15
C GLN A 102 2.69 -3.88 8.05
N GLU A 103 2.87 -3.77 9.37
CA GLU A 103 1.77 -3.94 10.32
C GLU A 103 0.94 -2.67 10.54
N HIS A 104 1.58 -1.49 10.57
CA HIS A 104 0.95 -0.26 11.08
C HIS A 104 0.88 0.89 10.08
N LEU A 105 1.83 1.03 9.15
CA LEU A 105 1.84 2.18 8.23
C LEU A 105 1.08 1.91 6.93
N LEU A 106 1.12 0.67 6.44
CA LEU A 106 0.39 0.22 5.27
C LEU A 106 -0.42 -1.04 5.61
N PRO A 107 -1.44 -0.96 6.48
CA PRO A 107 -2.34 -2.09 6.68
C PRO A 107 -3.15 -2.34 5.40
N VAL A 108 -3.66 -3.57 5.25
CA VAL A 108 -4.45 -4.00 4.07
C VAL A 108 -5.58 -3.02 3.75
N ASP A 109 -6.30 -2.56 4.78
CA ASP A 109 -7.46 -1.68 4.64
C ASP A 109 -7.09 -0.32 4.03
N SER A 110 -5.88 0.18 4.29
CA SER A 110 -5.37 1.41 3.69
C SER A 110 -5.16 1.25 2.19
N VAL A 111 -4.68 0.08 1.77
CA VAL A 111 -4.47 -0.24 0.35
C VAL A 111 -5.80 -0.50 -0.34
N GLN A 112 -6.77 -1.13 0.34
CA GLN A 112 -8.14 -1.25 -0.17
C GLN A 112 -8.74 0.14 -0.41
N LYS A 113 -8.61 1.05 0.55
CA LYS A 113 -9.09 2.43 0.41
C LYS A 113 -8.40 3.14 -0.75
N ALA A 114 -7.09 2.99 -0.90
CA ALA A 114 -6.32 3.57 -1.99
C ALA A 114 -6.77 3.07 -3.38
N LEU A 115 -7.01 1.76 -3.51
CA LEU A 115 -7.51 1.16 -4.75
C LEU A 115 -8.92 1.63 -5.12
N ARG A 116 -9.74 1.97 -4.13
CA ARG A 116 -11.09 2.52 -4.35
C ARG A 116 -11.08 4.00 -4.73
N THR A 117 -10.09 4.77 -4.28
CA THR A 117 -9.99 6.21 -4.56
C THR A 117 -9.18 6.53 -5.82
N MET A 118 -8.32 5.62 -6.28
CA MET A 118 -7.58 5.83 -7.53
C MET A 118 -8.50 5.79 -8.75
N ASP A 119 -8.09 6.44 -9.84
CA ASP A 119 -8.76 6.41 -11.15
C ASP A 119 -8.62 5.04 -11.81
N MET A 120 -9.24 4.02 -11.20
CA MET A 120 -9.50 2.73 -11.82
C MET A 120 -10.54 2.83 -12.93
N GLU A 121 -11.30 3.92 -12.97
CA GLU A 121 -12.36 4.11 -13.95
C GLU A 121 -11.78 4.17 -15.36
N GLY A 122 -10.70 4.94 -15.57
CA GLY A 122 -10.00 4.98 -16.86
C GLY A 122 -9.41 3.63 -17.28
N ALA A 123 -8.75 2.92 -16.35
CA ALA A 123 -8.12 1.62 -16.64
C ALA A 123 -9.16 0.54 -16.96
N PHE A 124 -10.23 0.50 -16.17
CA PHE A 124 -11.33 -0.43 -16.36
C PHE A 124 -12.08 -0.16 -17.66
N ARG A 125 -12.42 1.10 -17.94
CA ARG A 125 -13.08 1.49 -19.20
C ARG A 125 -12.24 1.09 -20.40
N LYS A 126 -10.95 1.35 -20.37
CA LYS A 126 -10.04 0.97 -21.46
C LYS A 126 -9.91 -0.54 -21.65
N ALA A 127 -9.90 -1.31 -20.55
CA ALA A 127 -9.93 -2.78 -20.65
C ALA A 127 -11.25 -3.27 -21.29
N LEU A 128 -12.38 -2.65 -20.95
CA LEU A 128 -13.67 -2.94 -21.61
C LEU A 128 -13.69 -2.51 -23.07
N ASP A 129 -13.06 -1.38 -23.42
CA ASP A 129 -12.94 -0.93 -24.81
C ASP A 129 -12.11 -1.88 -25.66
N HIS A 130 -10.98 -2.39 -25.13
CA HIS A 130 -10.19 -3.42 -25.81
C HIS A 130 -10.96 -4.73 -25.95
N LEU A 131 -11.69 -5.14 -24.91
CA LEU A 131 -12.55 -6.32 -25.00
C LEU A 131 -13.63 -6.13 -26.07
N ALA A 132 -14.28 -4.96 -26.11
CA ALA A 132 -15.29 -4.63 -27.10
C ALA A 132 -14.74 -4.66 -28.53
N ALA A 133 -13.60 -4.02 -28.76
CA ALA A 133 -12.92 -4.03 -30.05
C ALA A 133 -12.53 -5.45 -30.48
N TRP A 134 -12.07 -6.29 -29.55
CA TRP A 134 -11.76 -7.69 -29.84
C TRP A 134 -13.02 -8.49 -30.18
N VAL A 135 -14.14 -8.28 -29.47
CA VAL A 135 -15.41 -8.93 -29.79
C VAL A 135 -15.85 -8.59 -31.21
N GLU A 136 -15.76 -7.32 -31.61
CA GLU A 136 -16.13 -6.89 -32.97
C GLU A 136 -15.19 -7.41 -34.05
N ALA A 137 -13.89 -7.50 -33.76
CA ALA A 137 -12.90 -7.92 -34.75
C ALA A 137 -12.83 -9.44 -34.95
N GLU A 138 -12.97 -10.22 -33.87
CA GLU A 138 -12.75 -11.67 -33.89
C GLU A 138 -13.81 -12.45 -33.12
N GLY A 139 -14.29 -11.92 -32.00
CA GLY A 139 -15.16 -12.66 -31.08
C GLY A 139 -16.48 -13.07 -31.70
N LEU A 140 -17.12 -12.19 -32.48
CA LEU A 140 -18.39 -12.47 -33.16
C LEU A 140 -18.27 -13.59 -34.18
N ALA A 141 -17.26 -13.53 -35.06
CA ALA A 141 -16.99 -14.56 -36.05
C ALA A 141 -16.67 -15.91 -35.41
N ARG A 142 -15.90 -15.91 -34.30
CA ARG A 142 -15.62 -17.15 -33.55
C ARG A 142 -16.88 -17.72 -32.90
N LEU A 143 -17.72 -16.88 -32.31
CA LEU A 143 -18.98 -17.30 -31.71
C LEU A 143 -19.94 -17.83 -32.77
N ALA A 144 -19.97 -17.22 -33.95
CA ALA A 144 -20.74 -17.71 -35.09
C ALA A 144 -20.26 -19.10 -35.56
N ASN A 145 -18.95 -19.33 -35.63
CA ASN A 145 -18.39 -20.64 -35.94
C ASN A 145 -18.81 -21.70 -34.90
N ALA A 146 -18.67 -21.41 -33.61
CA ALA A 146 -19.06 -22.33 -32.55
C ALA A 146 -20.56 -22.67 -32.58
N VAL A 147 -21.42 -21.67 -32.85
CA VAL A 147 -22.86 -21.87 -33.00
C VAL A 147 -23.18 -22.71 -34.25
N ALA A 148 -22.50 -22.48 -35.36
CA ALA A 148 -22.70 -23.23 -36.60
C ALA A 148 -22.26 -24.69 -36.46
N ASP A 149 -21.12 -24.93 -35.81
CA ASP A 149 -20.61 -26.28 -35.53
C ASP A 149 -21.55 -27.03 -34.57
N TRP A 150 -22.10 -26.33 -33.56
CA TRP A 150 -23.16 -26.88 -32.72
C TRP A 150 -24.45 -27.20 -33.50
N ALA A 151 -24.84 -26.32 -34.44
CA ALA A 151 -26.03 -26.50 -35.26
C ALA A 151 -25.92 -27.70 -36.21
N GLU A 152 -24.72 -28.00 -36.71
CA GLU A 152 -24.41 -29.25 -37.40
C GLU A 152 -24.66 -30.48 -36.52
N GLY A 153 -24.20 -30.45 -35.27
CA GLY A 153 -24.52 -31.46 -34.26
C GLY A 153 -26.03 -31.60 -34.04
N CYS A 154 -26.76 -30.49 -33.94
CA CYS A 154 -28.22 -30.50 -33.82
C CYS A 154 -28.92 -31.20 -34.99
N ARG A 155 -28.48 -30.94 -36.24
CA ARG A 155 -29.03 -31.57 -37.45
C ARG A 155 -28.90 -33.08 -37.44
N SER A 156 -27.78 -33.61 -36.93
CA SER A 156 -27.53 -35.06 -36.88
C SER A 156 -28.49 -35.82 -35.95
N VAL A 157 -29.04 -35.16 -34.93
CA VAL A 157 -29.95 -35.76 -33.94
C VAL A 157 -31.42 -35.68 -34.38
N GLY A 158 -31.80 -34.66 -35.15
CA GLY A 158 -33.20 -34.45 -35.63
C GLY A 158 -33.64 -35.45 -36.71
N ARG A 159 -32.69 -35.99 -37.48
CA ARG A 159 -32.98 -36.85 -38.65
C ARG A 159 -33.56 -38.23 -38.34
N ARG A 160 -33.70 -38.62 -37.07
CA ARG A 160 -34.21 -39.95 -36.71
C ARG A 160 -35.74 -40.06 -36.74
N ASP A 161 -36.48 -38.95 -36.68
CA ASP A 161 -37.96 -38.95 -36.61
C ASP A 161 -38.62 -37.75 -37.35
N ALA A 162 -37.98 -37.20 -38.39
CA ALA A 162 -38.50 -36.02 -39.09
C ALA A 162 -39.80 -36.36 -39.89
N PRO A 163 -40.90 -35.60 -39.71
CA PRO A 163 -42.12 -35.80 -40.48
C PRO A 163 -41.90 -35.45 -41.96
N GLU A 164 -42.62 -36.12 -42.86
CA GLU A 164 -42.57 -35.88 -44.31
C GLU A 164 -42.76 -34.39 -44.64
N GLU A 165 -41.96 -33.93 -45.59
CA GLU A 165 -41.78 -32.55 -46.11
C GLU A 165 -43.09 -31.82 -46.49
N SER A 166 -44.22 -32.54 -46.53
CA SER A 166 -45.55 -32.00 -46.83
C SER A 166 -46.28 -31.38 -45.63
N GLU A 167 -46.01 -31.81 -44.39
CA GLU A 167 -46.69 -31.25 -43.20
C GLU A 167 -46.02 -29.97 -42.68
N THR A 168 -44.73 -29.76 -42.99
CA THR A 168 -43.92 -28.63 -42.52
C THR A 168 -44.29 -27.29 -43.14
N ARG A 169 -44.99 -27.29 -44.29
CA ARG A 169 -45.39 -26.07 -45.00
C ARG A 169 -46.62 -25.37 -44.41
N GLN A 170 -47.42 -26.07 -43.60
CA GLN A 170 -48.59 -25.44 -42.97
C GLN A 170 -48.22 -24.86 -41.59
N ALA A 171 -48.01 -23.54 -41.60
CA ALA A 171 -48.18 -22.63 -40.48
C ALA A 171 -47.21 -22.74 -39.30
N VAL A 172 -45.94 -22.39 -39.53
CA VAL A 172 -45.18 -21.64 -38.50
C VAL A 172 -45.23 -20.16 -38.87
N PRO A 173 -45.99 -19.31 -38.14
CA PRO A 173 -45.95 -17.87 -38.36
C PRO A 173 -44.53 -17.35 -38.08
N GLY A 174 -43.87 -16.80 -39.10
CA GLY A 174 -42.52 -16.23 -39.00
C GLY A 174 -41.40 -17.01 -39.71
N VAL A 175 -41.72 -18.07 -40.46
CA VAL A 175 -40.80 -18.70 -41.42
C VAL A 175 -41.25 -18.28 -42.82
N GLU A 176 -40.62 -17.23 -43.37
CA GLU A 176 -40.90 -16.81 -44.75
C GLU A 176 -39.96 -17.54 -45.72
N GLN A 177 -40.26 -17.51 -47.03
CA GLN A 177 -39.56 -18.24 -48.09
C GLN A 177 -38.06 -17.92 -48.25
N GLY A 178 -37.46 -17.15 -47.33
CA GLY A 178 -36.04 -16.81 -47.27
C GLY A 178 -35.40 -16.86 -45.88
N GLY A 179 -36.06 -17.45 -44.86
CA GLY A 179 -35.42 -17.71 -43.55
C GLY A 179 -36.29 -17.46 -42.31
N VAL A 180 -35.66 -17.54 -41.14
CA VAL A 180 -36.25 -17.25 -39.83
C VAL A 180 -36.43 -15.74 -39.67
N SER A 181 -37.66 -15.25 -39.44
CA SER A 181 -37.89 -13.81 -39.26
C SER A 181 -37.14 -13.28 -38.03
N ARG A 182 -36.77 -12.00 -38.05
CA ARG A 182 -36.14 -11.29 -36.91
C ARG A 182 -36.92 -11.49 -35.60
N ASP A 183 -38.25 -11.51 -35.68
CA ASP A 183 -39.10 -11.72 -34.51
C ASP A 183 -39.05 -13.17 -34.00
N LEU A 184 -38.93 -14.15 -34.90
CA LEU A 184 -38.77 -15.55 -34.55
C LEU A 184 -37.38 -15.83 -33.96
N PHE A 185 -36.33 -15.20 -34.50
CA PHE A 185 -34.98 -15.27 -33.95
C PHE A 185 -34.91 -14.68 -32.55
N ALA A 186 -35.42 -13.45 -32.35
CA ALA A 186 -35.44 -12.80 -31.04
C ALA A 186 -36.17 -13.62 -29.97
N ARG A 187 -37.17 -14.44 -30.34
CA ARG A 187 -37.85 -15.39 -29.43
C ARG A 187 -36.98 -16.59 -29.06
N PHE A 188 -36.06 -16.99 -29.93
CA PHE A 188 -35.21 -18.17 -29.75
C PHE A 188 -33.89 -17.84 -29.06
N VAL A 189 -33.38 -16.60 -29.18
CA VAL A 189 -32.11 -16.15 -28.59
C VAL A 189 -32.00 -16.47 -27.09
N PRO A 190 -32.99 -16.22 -26.22
CA PRO A 190 -32.85 -16.52 -24.78
C PRO A 190 -32.61 -18.01 -24.51
N GLY A 191 -33.40 -18.87 -25.16
CA GLY A 191 -33.27 -20.34 -25.03
C GLY A 191 -32.04 -20.89 -25.74
N LEU A 192 -31.56 -20.23 -26.80
CA LEU A 192 -30.31 -20.57 -27.48
C LEU A 192 -29.10 -20.21 -26.60
N VAL A 193 -29.06 -19.00 -26.04
CA VAL A 193 -28.00 -18.55 -25.12
C VAL A 193 -27.88 -19.49 -23.93
N ARG A 194 -29.00 -19.88 -23.32
CA ARG A 194 -29.00 -20.81 -22.18
C ARG A 194 -28.47 -22.20 -22.58
N ARG A 195 -28.92 -22.74 -23.71
CA ARG A 195 -28.46 -24.05 -24.22
C ARG A 195 -27.01 -24.06 -24.66
N LEU A 196 -26.52 -22.97 -25.26
CA LEU A 196 -25.10 -22.82 -25.57
C LEU A 196 -24.27 -22.72 -24.29
N ALA A 197 -24.71 -21.95 -23.30
CA ALA A 197 -24.00 -21.86 -22.03
C ALA A 197 -23.90 -23.21 -21.31
N ASP A 198 -24.91 -24.08 -21.47
CA ASP A 198 -24.92 -25.45 -20.94
C ASP A 198 -24.16 -26.46 -21.84
N SER A 199 -23.74 -26.09 -23.05
CA SER A 199 -22.99 -26.95 -23.98
C SER A 199 -21.48 -26.87 -23.74
N VAL A 200 -20.74 -27.89 -24.16
CA VAL A 200 -19.28 -27.94 -24.01
C VAL A 200 -18.63 -26.79 -24.80
N GLU A 201 -19.11 -26.57 -26.03
CA GLU A 201 -18.62 -25.56 -26.96
C GLU A 201 -18.92 -24.13 -26.46
N GLY A 202 -20.13 -23.87 -25.97
CA GLY A 202 -20.46 -22.55 -25.44
C GLY A 202 -19.79 -22.26 -24.10
N ALA A 203 -19.57 -23.27 -23.25
CA ALA A 203 -18.76 -23.11 -22.03
C ALA A 203 -17.28 -22.80 -22.36
N GLU A 204 -16.72 -23.38 -23.42
CA GLU A 204 -15.36 -23.07 -23.88
C GLU A 204 -15.24 -21.64 -24.39
N LEU A 205 -16.25 -21.17 -25.10
CA LEU A 205 -16.31 -19.80 -25.60
C LEU A 205 -16.51 -18.75 -24.50
N ILE A 206 -17.34 -19.04 -23.49
CA ILE A 206 -17.45 -18.21 -22.29
C ILE A 206 -16.08 -18.11 -21.60
N ARG A 207 -15.37 -19.23 -21.47
CA ARG A 207 -14.02 -19.25 -20.90
C ARG A 207 -13.01 -18.46 -21.74
N GLU A 208 -13.08 -18.53 -23.07
CA GLU A 208 -12.22 -17.72 -23.95
C GLU A 208 -12.49 -16.21 -23.78
N LEU A 209 -13.77 -15.80 -23.80
CA LEU A 209 -14.19 -14.40 -23.58
C LEU A 209 -13.67 -13.87 -22.23
N ILE A 210 -13.82 -14.67 -21.18
CA ILE A 210 -13.33 -14.34 -19.84
C ILE A 210 -11.81 -14.25 -19.83
N GLY A 211 -11.11 -15.20 -20.47
CA GLY A 211 -9.66 -15.19 -20.59
C GLY A 211 -9.15 -13.90 -21.23
N ARG A 212 -9.72 -13.51 -22.38
CA ARG A 212 -9.38 -12.24 -23.06
C ARG A 212 -9.68 -11.02 -22.20
N GLY A 213 -10.84 -10.98 -21.55
CA GLY A 213 -11.19 -9.90 -20.62
C GLY A 213 -10.18 -9.76 -19.47
N LEU A 214 -9.76 -10.88 -18.88
CA LEU A 214 -8.75 -10.90 -17.82
C LEU A 214 -7.37 -10.51 -18.32
N GLU A 215 -6.97 -10.90 -19.54
CA GLU A 215 -5.73 -10.47 -20.18
C GLU A 215 -5.71 -8.96 -20.41
N PHE A 216 -6.80 -8.36 -20.91
CA PHE A 216 -6.88 -6.91 -21.07
C PHE A 216 -6.87 -6.18 -19.73
N ALA A 217 -7.53 -6.72 -18.70
CA ALA A 217 -7.45 -6.19 -17.35
C ALA A 217 -6.01 -6.27 -16.79
N ALA A 218 -5.33 -7.39 -17.00
CA ALA A 218 -3.94 -7.60 -16.62
C ALA A 218 -3.00 -6.61 -17.34
N ALA A 219 -3.22 -6.37 -18.64
CA ALA A 219 -2.47 -5.38 -19.40
C ALA A 219 -2.69 -3.95 -18.87
N ALA A 220 -3.92 -3.61 -18.48
CA ALA A 220 -4.24 -2.29 -17.92
C ALA A 220 -3.46 -2.00 -16.62
N THR A 221 -3.13 -3.04 -15.82
CA THR A 221 -2.29 -2.86 -14.62
C THR A 221 -0.87 -2.36 -14.92
N GLN A 222 -0.39 -2.54 -16.15
CA GLN A 222 0.96 -2.13 -16.56
C GLN A 222 1.02 -0.69 -17.06
N GLU A 223 -0.12 0.00 -17.16
CA GLU A 223 -0.14 1.37 -17.62
C GLU A 223 0.51 2.33 -16.63
N LEU A 224 1.35 3.22 -17.17
CA LEU A 224 2.07 4.22 -16.37
C LEU A 224 1.11 5.09 -15.54
N LYS A 225 -0.08 5.42 -16.07
CA LYS A 225 -1.10 6.20 -15.36
C LYS A 225 -1.63 5.46 -14.13
N VAL A 226 -1.94 4.17 -14.26
CA VAL A 226 -2.43 3.32 -13.16
C VAL A 226 -1.35 3.17 -12.10
N ARG A 227 -0.11 2.89 -12.53
CA ARG A 227 1.03 2.76 -11.60
C ARG A 227 1.28 4.04 -10.82
N ARG A 228 1.32 5.20 -11.50
CA ARG A 228 1.50 6.50 -10.86
C ARG A 228 0.33 6.84 -9.95
N GLY A 229 -0.92 6.61 -10.38
CA GLY A 229 -2.10 6.87 -9.56
C GLY A 229 -2.10 6.08 -8.26
N LEU A 230 -1.75 4.78 -8.31
CA LEU A 230 -1.62 3.95 -7.11
C LEU A 230 -0.44 4.43 -6.23
N ALA A 231 0.71 4.73 -6.82
CA ALA A 231 1.88 5.21 -6.10
C ALA A 231 1.59 6.55 -5.38
N GLU A 232 0.93 7.49 -6.04
CA GLU A 232 0.53 8.77 -5.48
C GLU A 232 -0.44 8.62 -4.31
N GLU A 233 -1.40 7.69 -4.39
CA GLU A 233 -2.33 7.42 -3.29
C GLU A 233 -1.63 6.77 -2.09
N ILE A 234 -0.73 5.80 -2.34
CA ILE A 234 0.12 5.22 -1.30
C ILE A 234 1.00 6.29 -0.64
N GLN A 235 1.61 7.17 -1.44
CA GLN A 235 2.42 8.27 -0.92
C GLN A 235 1.60 9.27 -0.11
N ARG A 236 0.42 9.66 -0.58
CA ARG A 236 -0.52 10.51 0.17
C ARG A 236 -0.86 9.89 1.53
N TRP A 237 -1.14 8.58 1.56
CA TRP A 237 -1.40 7.86 2.80
C TRP A 237 -0.19 7.89 3.75
N LEU A 238 1.00 7.56 3.24
CA LEU A 238 2.24 7.57 4.03
C LEU A 238 2.53 8.96 4.61
N GLN A 239 2.30 10.04 3.87
CA GLN A 239 2.53 11.40 4.36
C GLN A 239 1.66 11.75 5.58
N HIS A 240 0.48 11.14 5.73
CA HIS A 240 -0.41 11.35 6.87
C HIS A 240 -0.02 10.57 8.14
N GLN A 241 0.82 9.53 8.04
CA GLN A 241 1.21 8.67 9.17
C GLN A 241 2.34 9.24 10.06
N GLY A 242 2.48 10.57 10.11
CA GLY A 242 3.49 11.23 10.93
C GLY A 242 4.92 11.13 10.37
N TRP A 243 5.92 11.01 11.24
CA TRP A 243 7.33 11.05 10.82
C TRP A 243 7.82 9.78 10.13
N LEU A 244 7.35 8.61 10.59
CA LEU A 244 7.69 7.31 10.00
C LEU A 244 7.16 7.21 8.57
N GLY A 245 5.94 7.68 8.34
CA GLY A 245 5.36 7.71 7.01
C GLY A 245 6.10 8.63 6.03
N ARG A 246 6.56 9.80 6.49
CA ARG A 246 7.44 10.68 5.68
C ARG A 246 8.79 10.04 5.38
N LEU A 247 9.40 9.36 6.37
CA LEU A 247 10.65 8.62 6.18
C LEU A 247 10.45 7.53 5.12
N VAL A 248 9.42 6.70 5.26
CA VAL A 248 9.13 5.60 4.34
C VAL A 248 8.79 6.14 2.95
N GLY A 249 8.03 7.24 2.85
CA GLY A 249 7.76 7.91 1.59
C GLY A 249 9.02 8.42 0.88
N ALA A 250 9.95 9.05 1.64
CA ALA A 250 11.24 9.49 1.11
C ALA A 250 12.13 8.31 0.68
N LEU A 251 12.06 7.19 1.40
CA LEU A 251 12.77 5.95 1.08
C LEU A 251 12.14 5.16 -0.08
N SER A 252 10.85 5.35 -0.35
CA SER A 252 10.06 4.56 -1.31
C SER A 252 9.80 5.28 -2.64
N ALA A 253 10.62 6.28 -2.98
CA ALA A 253 10.44 7.18 -4.12
C ALA A 253 10.44 6.52 -5.52
N GLU A 254 10.65 5.20 -5.63
CA GLU A 254 10.71 4.46 -6.91
C GLU A 254 9.43 3.69 -7.27
N ASP A 255 8.26 4.04 -6.72
CA ASP A 255 6.97 3.36 -6.99
C ASP A 255 6.95 1.83 -6.71
N ARG A 256 8.01 1.26 -6.11
CA ARG A 256 8.20 -0.19 -6.00
C ARG A 256 7.05 -0.91 -5.31
N VAL A 257 6.48 -0.29 -4.28
CA VAL A 257 5.33 -0.85 -3.56
C VAL A 257 4.11 -0.95 -4.49
N ALA A 258 3.84 0.10 -5.26
CA ALA A 258 2.76 0.09 -6.24
C ALA A 258 3.04 -0.93 -7.36
N GLU A 259 4.28 -1.05 -7.82
CA GLU A 259 4.68 -2.02 -8.83
C GLU A 259 4.49 -3.48 -8.36
N GLU A 260 4.93 -3.82 -7.15
CA GLU A 260 4.74 -5.17 -6.60
C GLU A 260 3.26 -5.48 -6.35
N LEU A 261 2.46 -4.49 -5.94
CA LEU A 261 1.01 -4.67 -5.80
C LEU A 261 0.32 -4.92 -7.15
N LEU A 262 0.65 -4.13 -8.17
CA LEU A 262 0.10 -4.31 -9.51
C LEU A 262 0.57 -5.62 -10.14
N ARG A 263 1.81 -6.03 -9.86
CA ARG A 263 2.33 -7.36 -10.25
C ARG A 263 1.53 -8.48 -9.60
N ALA A 264 1.35 -8.44 -8.28
CA ALA A 264 0.55 -9.44 -7.56
C ALA A 264 -0.91 -9.48 -8.05
N LEU A 265 -1.50 -8.32 -8.35
CA LEU A 265 -2.85 -8.22 -8.93
C LEU A 265 -2.91 -8.84 -10.33
N ARG A 266 -1.93 -8.54 -11.19
CA ARG A 266 -1.82 -9.09 -12.54
C ARG A 266 -1.70 -10.61 -12.51
N ASP A 267 -0.80 -11.13 -11.69
CA ASP A 267 -0.58 -12.57 -11.55
C ASP A 267 -1.83 -13.28 -10.99
N TRP A 268 -2.63 -12.58 -10.19
CA TRP A 268 -3.95 -13.05 -9.79
C TRP A 268 -4.97 -13.00 -10.93
N LEU A 269 -5.02 -11.93 -11.72
CA LEU A 269 -5.94 -11.81 -12.86
C LEU A 269 -5.71 -12.92 -13.90
N THR A 270 -4.46 -13.32 -14.12
CA THR A 270 -4.09 -14.39 -15.06
C THR A 270 -4.13 -15.79 -14.44
N ALA A 271 -4.46 -15.92 -13.14
CA ALA A 271 -4.55 -17.21 -12.48
C ALA A 271 -5.82 -17.98 -12.93
N PRO A 272 -5.74 -19.31 -13.13
CA PRO A 272 -6.87 -20.11 -13.62
C PRO A 272 -8.09 -20.09 -12.68
N GLY A 273 -7.87 -19.95 -11.37
CA GLY A 273 -8.96 -19.82 -10.39
C GLY A 273 -9.79 -18.54 -10.55
N THR A 274 -9.19 -17.48 -11.10
CA THR A 274 -9.86 -16.19 -11.32
C THR A 274 -10.84 -16.29 -12.49
N ALA A 275 -10.45 -16.97 -13.57
CA ALA A 275 -11.34 -17.25 -14.70
C ALA A 275 -12.62 -17.96 -14.24
N GLY A 276 -12.49 -19.01 -13.42
CA GLY A 276 -13.66 -19.72 -12.88
C GLY A 276 -14.56 -18.87 -11.96
N ALA A 277 -13.98 -17.92 -11.21
CA ALA A 277 -14.76 -16.98 -10.40
C ALA A 277 -15.56 -15.99 -11.25
N VAL A 278 -14.96 -15.49 -12.33
CA VAL A 278 -15.63 -14.62 -13.32
C VAL A 278 -16.70 -15.41 -14.06
N GLU A 279 -16.42 -16.66 -14.44
CA GLU A 279 -17.36 -17.55 -15.12
C GLU A 279 -18.61 -17.77 -14.26
N GLY A 280 -18.44 -18.06 -12.98
CA GLY A 280 -19.54 -18.18 -12.05
C GLY A 280 -20.40 -16.91 -11.94
N TRP A 281 -19.80 -15.72 -12.05
CA TRP A 281 -20.54 -14.46 -12.09
C TRP A 281 -21.25 -14.24 -13.42
N VAL A 282 -20.58 -14.50 -14.55
CA VAL A 282 -21.18 -14.40 -15.89
C VAL A 282 -22.42 -15.28 -15.98
N VAL A 283 -22.33 -16.53 -15.54
CA VAL A 283 -23.43 -17.49 -15.63
C VAL A 283 -24.58 -17.16 -14.66
N LYS A 284 -24.28 -16.70 -13.44
CA LYS A 284 -25.31 -16.48 -12.40
C LYS A 284 -25.94 -15.09 -12.43
N GLU A 285 -25.22 -14.07 -12.88
CA GLU A 285 -25.65 -12.66 -12.82
C GLU A 285 -25.84 -12.04 -14.20
N LEU A 286 -24.87 -12.22 -15.12
CA LEU A 286 -24.92 -11.56 -16.42
C LEU A 286 -25.90 -12.25 -17.37
N LEU A 287 -25.78 -13.56 -17.57
CA LEU A 287 -26.62 -14.32 -18.51
C LEU A 287 -28.13 -14.24 -18.18
N PRO A 288 -28.59 -14.39 -16.92
CA PRO A 288 -30.01 -14.24 -16.59
C PRO A 288 -30.51 -12.82 -16.80
N GLY A 289 -29.66 -11.81 -16.54
CA GLY A 289 -29.97 -10.41 -16.81
C GLY A 289 -30.17 -10.14 -18.31
N VAL A 290 -29.33 -10.74 -19.16
CA VAL A 290 -29.47 -10.66 -20.62
C VAL A 290 -30.71 -11.43 -21.10
N ALA A 291 -30.94 -12.65 -20.59
CA ALA A 291 -32.08 -13.48 -20.96
C ALA A 291 -33.43 -12.84 -20.59
N GLY A 292 -33.58 -12.35 -19.36
CA GLY A 292 -34.81 -11.70 -18.89
C GLY A 292 -35.14 -10.39 -19.61
N LEU A 293 -34.14 -9.71 -20.19
CA LEU A 293 -34.36 -8.53 -21.03
C LEU A 293 -34.84 -8.89 -22.44
N LEU A 294 -34.50 -10.09 -22.92
CA LEU A 294 -34.93 -10.61 -24.22
C LEU A 294 -36.29 -11.33 -24.15
N GLU A 295 -36.68 -11.84 -22.97
CA GLU A 295 -37.97 -12.53 -22.73
C GLU A 295 -39.21 -11.60 -22.72
N GLN A 296 -39.06 -10.27 -22.81
CA GLN A 296 -40.19 -9.32 -22.82
C GLN A 296 -41.05 -9.36 -24.10
N ARG A 297 -40.94 -10.40 -24.94
CA ARG A 297 -41.79 -10.61 -26.11
C ARG A 297 -42.65 -11.88 -25.96
N PRO A 298 -43.97 -11.82 -26.21
CA PRO A 298 -44.88 -12.94 -25.99
C PRO A 298 -44.55 -14.11 -26.94
N SER A 299 -44.48 -15.30 -26.36
CA SER A 299 -44.18 -16.58 -27.01
C SER A 299 -45.47 -17.36 -27.25
N GLY A 300 -45.72 -17.75 -28.50
CA GLY A 300 -46.97 -18.44 -28.89
C GLY A 300 -46.80 -19.51 -29.97
N ALA A 301 -45.60 -20.08 -30.20
CA ALA A 301 -45.37 -21.05 -31.26
C ALA A 301 -44.80 -22.39 -30.76
N ALA A 302 -45.14 -23.48 -31.44
CA ALA A 302 -44.92 -24.87 -31.01
C ALA A 302 -43.45 -25.32 -31.07
N PRO A 303 -42.93 -26.09 -30.09
CA PRO A 303 -41.47 -26.26 -29.89
C PRO A 303 -40.73 -27.13 -30.91
N ARG A 304 -41.40 -28.03 -31.63
CA ARG A 304 -40.73 -29.08 -32.45
C ARG A 304 -40.36 -28.61 -33.86
N LEU A 305 -41.31 -28.03 -34.60
CA LEU A 305 -41.05 -27.48 -35.95
C LEU A 305 -39.99 -26.37 -35.95
N ILE A 306 -39.92 -25.60 -34.86
CA ILE A 306 -38.94 -24.54 -34.70
C ILE A 306 -37.52 -25.12 -34.60
N ARG A 307 -37.33 -26.33 -34.05
CA ARG A 307 -35.99 -26.90 -33.85
C ARG A 307 -35.27 -27.20 -35.17
N GLU A 308 -35.94 -27.82 -36.13
CA GLU A 308 -35.32 -28.18 -37.42
C GLU A 308 -35.02 -26.95 -38.26
N VAL A 309 -36.01 -26.06 -38.41
CA VAL A 309 -35.85 -24.80 -39.15
C VAL A 309 -34.79 -23.90 -38.53
N VAL A 310 -34.71 -23.84 -37.19
CA VAL A 310 -33.68 -23.05 -36.50
C VAL A 310 -32.31 -23.70 -36.61
N CYS A 311 -32.17 -25.02 -36.50
CA CYS A 311 -30.86 -25.67 -36.66
C CYS A 311 -30.34 -25.62 -38.10
N GLU A 312 -31.21 -25.53 -39.10
CA GLU A 312 -30.81 -25.29 -40.49
C GLU A 312 -30.31 -23.85 -40.70
N GLN A 313 -31.00 -22.86 -40.14
CA GLN A 313 -30.57 -21.45 -40.23
C GLN A 313 -29.35 -21.13 -39.38
N LEU A 314 -29.20 -21.75 -38.20
CA LEU A 314 -28.02 -21.59 -37.35
C LEU A 314 -26.74 -22.20 -37.96
N ALA A 315 -26.86 -23.02 -39.01
CA ALA A 315 -25.69 -23.53 -39.73
C ALA A 315 -25.09 -22.49 -40.70
N ASP A 316 -25.83 -21.43 -41.04
CA ASP A 316 -25.31 -20.33 -41.85
C ASP A 316 -24.47 -19.38 -40.97
N ARG A 317 -23.15 -19.46 -41.13
CA ARG A 317 -22.18 -18.70 -40.35
C ARG A 317 -22.33 -17.18 -40.54
N GLU A 318 -22.51 -16.72 -41.77
CA GLU A 318 -22.64 -15.29 -42.07
C GLU A 318 -23.92 -14.73 -41.46
N TRP A 319 -25.01 -15.50 -41.53
CA TRP A 319 -26.27 -15.10 -40.90
C TRP A 319 -26.16 -15.05 -39.37
N VAL A 320 -25.57 -16.08 -38.74
CA VAL A 320 -25.37 -16.11 -37.29
C VAL A 320 -24.49 -14.94 -36.84
N GLU A 321 -23.38 -14.68 -37.52
CA GLU A 321 -22.49 -13.56 -37.20
C GLU A 321 -23.22 -12.21 -37.28
N ALA A 322 -24.02 -11.99 -38.33
CA ALA A 322 -24.84 -10.78 -38.48
C ALA A 322 -25.83 -10.61 -37.32
N GLN A 323 -26.48 -11.70 -36.89
CA GLN A 323 -27.40 -11.69 -35.75
C GLN A 323 -26.68 -11.42 -34.42
N LEU A 324 -25.50 -12.01 -34.21
CA LEU A 324 -24.69 -11.77 -33.03
C LEU A 324 -24.18 -10.33 -32.98
N GLY A 325 -23.86 -9.74 -34.12
CA GLY A 325 -23.53 -8.32 -34.24
C GLY A 325 -24.68 -7.39 -33.84
N GLU A 326 -25.94 -7.78 -34.05
CA GLU A 326 -27.11 -7.06 -33.52
C GLU A 326 -27.21 -7.15 -32.00
N VAL A 327 -27.03 -8.35 -31.45
CA VAL A 327 -27.03 -8.57 -30.00
C VAL A 327 -25.89 -7.80 -29.34
N TRP A 328 -24.68 -7.85 -29.90
CA TRP A 328 -23.51 -7.13 -29.39
C TRP A 328 -23.72 -5.62 -29.40
N ARG A 329 -24.19 -5.03 -30.51
CA ARG A 329 -24.53 -3.60 -30.58
C ARG A 329 -25.56 -3.20 -29.53
N TRP A 330 -26.51 -4.09 -29.21
CA TRP A 330 -27.48 -3.85 -28.13
C TRP A 330 -26.83 -3.89 -26.74
N VAL A 331 -25.90 -4.82 -26.50
CA VAL A 331 -25.16 -4.97 -25.23
C VAL A 331 -24.24 -3.77 -25.01
N ASP A 332 -23.48 -3.38 -26.04
CA ASP A 332 -22.54 -2.28 -25.98
C ASP A 332 -23.27 -0.93 -25.81
N LYS A 333 -24.38 -0.71 -26.54
CA LYS A 333 -25.24 0.48 -26.34
C LYS A 333 -25.84 0.58 -24.93
N ARG A 334 -25.87 -0.51 -24.16
CA ARG A 334 -26.37 -0.56 -22.78
C ARG A 334 -25.26 -0.73 -21.76
N ARG A 335 -23.99 -0.48 -22.14
CA ARG A 335 -22.83 -0.50 -21.25
C ARG A 335 -23.09 0.24 -19.93
N ASP A 336 -23.66 1.43 -19.99
CA ASP A 336 -23.98 2.25 -18.81
C ASP A 336 -24.86 1.53 -17.76
N ARG A 337 -25.64 0.52 -18.15
CA ARG A 337 -26.53 -0.22 -17.26
C ARG A 337 -25.85 -1.39 -16.55
N TRP A 338 -24.89 -2.06 -17.21
CA TRP A 338 -24.23 -3.26 -16.66
C TRP A 338 -22.81 -2.98 -16.17
N GLU A 339 -22.10 -2.00 -16.73
CA GLU A 339 -20.76 -1.60 -16.33
C GLU A 339 -20.66 -1.31 -14.82
N PRO A 340 -21.59 -0.53 -14.20
CA PRO A 340 -21.51 -0.27 -12.76
C PRO A 340 -21.65 -1.52 -11.89
N ARG A 341 -22.43 -2.51 -12.34
CA ARG A 341 -22.62 -3.78 -11.64
C ARG A 341 -21.37 -4.64 -11.72
N LEU A 342 -20.77 -4.74 -12.91
CA LEU A 342 -19.49 -5.43 -13.09
C LEU A 342 -18.40 -4.77 -12.24
N ARG A 343 -18.30 -3.44 -12.27
CA ARG A 343 -17.33 -2.70 -11.45
C ARG A 343 -17.51 -2.99 -9.96
N THR A 344 -18.75 -2.94 -9.46
CA THR A 344 -19.05 -3.22 -8.05
C THR A 344 -18.65 -4.65 -7.67
N TRP A 345 -18.95 -5.62 -8.55
CA TRP A 345 -18.55 -7.00 -8.34
C TRP A 345 -17.02 -7.16 -8.31
N ILE A 346 -16.28 -6.53 -9.23
CA ILE A 346 -14.81 -6.54 -9.27
C ILE A 346 -14.24 -5.94 -7.99
N LEU A 347 -14.69 -4.75 -7.58
CA LEU A 347 -14.18 -4.07 -6.38
C LEU A 347 -14.42 -4.92 -5.12
N THR A 348 -15.63 -5.48 -4.98
CA THR A 348 -15.96 -6.37 -3.87
C THR A 348 -15.08 -7.63 -3.88
N ARG A 349 -14.77 -8.15 -5.06
CA ARG A 349 -13.89 -9.31 -5.21
C ARG A 349 -12.46 -8.97 -4.82
N VAL A 350 -11.95 -7.83 -5.27
CA VAL A 350 -10.62 -7.30 -4.89
C VAL A 350 -10.54 -7.14 -3.37
N ASP A 351 -11.57 -6.63 -2.70
CA ASP A 351 -11.57 -6.48 -1.24
C ASP A 351 -11.37 -7.82 -0.50
N ILE A 352 -11.99 -8.89 -0.99
CA ILE A 352 -11.85 -10.24 -0.42
C ILE A 352 -10.45 -10.82 -0.68
N LEU A 353 -9.82 -10.45 -1.79
CA LEU A 353 -8.56 -11.00 -2.25
C LEU A 353 -7.34 -10.23 -1.75
N LEU A 354 -7.46 -8.91 -1.56
CA LEU A 354 -6.36 -8.06 -1.18
C LEU A 354 -5.65 -8.52 0.11
N PRO A 355 -6.34 -8.99 1.17
CA PRO A 355 -5.68 -9.56 2.34
C PRO A 355 -4.76 -10.75 2.02
N HIS A 356 -5.15 -11.58 1.05
CA HIS A 356 -4.38 -12.74 0.61
C HIS A 356 -3.17 -12.33 -0.23
N LEU A 357 -3.33 -11.32 -1.11
CA LEU A 357 -2.24 -10.76 -1.90
C LEU A 357 -1.24 -10.01 -1.02
N TRP A 358 -1.70 -9.27 -0.02
CA TRP A 358 -0.88 -8.48 0.89
C TRP A 358 0.14 -9.32 1.65
N ARG A 359 -0.23 -10.54 2.06
CA ARG A 359 0.68 -11.49 2.73
C ARG A 359 1.84 -11.96 1.84
N ARG A 360 1.69 -11.89 0.52
CA ARG A 360 2.71 -12.30 -0.45
C ARG A 360 3.65 -11.17 -0.84
N VAL A 361 3.27 -9.91 -0.59
CA VAL A 361 4.13 -8.75 -0.87
C VAL A 361 5.14 -8.60 0.28
N PRO A 362 6.45 -8.76 0.03
CA PRO A 362 7.46 -8.72 1.08
C PRO A 362 7.81 -7.28 1.46
N LEU A 363 6.82 -6.49 1.90
CA LEU A 363 7.00 -5.07 2.17
C LEU A 363 8.07 -4.80 3.21
N ALA A 364 8.14 -5.60 4.28
CA ALA A 364 9.20 -5.49 5.28
C ALA A 364 10.60 -5.61 4.67
N ARG A 365 10.81 -6.58 3.76
CA ARG A 365 12.10 -6.76 3.05
C ARG A 365 12.41 -5.60 2.13
N MET A 366 11.41 -5.10 1.41
CA MET A 366 11.58 -3.95 0.52
C MET A 366 12.03 -2.72 1.31
N VAL A 367 11.38 -2.43 2.44
CA VAL A 367 11.77 -1.34 3.32
C VAL A 367 13.16 -1.57 3.90
N GLU A 368 13.47 -2.79 4.36
CA GLU A 368 14.78 -3.15 4.88
C GLU A 368 15.90 -2.85 3.87
N GLU A 369 15.73 -3.31 2.62
CA GLU A 369 16.67 -3.05 1.53
C GLU A 369 16.79 -1.56 1.20
N GLN A 370 15.68 -0.82 1.19
CA GLN A 370 15.71 0.62 0.94
C GLN A 370 16.47 1.37 2.05
N VAL A 371 16.16 1.08 3.32
CA VAL A 371 16.86 1.67 4.46
C VAL A 371 18.35 1.36 4.40
N ASN A 372 18.75 0.17 3.92
CA ASN A 372 20.14 -0.25 3.77
C ASN A 372 20.87 0.34 2.54
N ARG A 373 20.14 0.85 1.56
CA ARG A 373 20.70 1.58 0.40
C ARG A 373 20.74 3.09 0.60
N PHE A 374 19.91 3.63 1.47
CA PHE A 374 19.78 5.06 1.68
C PHE A 374 21.07 5.75 2.22
N PRO A 375 21.44 6.95 1.78
CA PRO A 375 22.61 7.64 2.33
C PRO A 375 22.50 7.91 3.84
N LEU A 376 23.54 7.55 4.61
CA LEU A 376 23.61 7.81 6.06
C LEU A 376 23.39 9.30 6.44
N PRO A 377 23.92 10.29 5.69
CA PRO A 377 23.69 11.70 6.03
C PRO A 377 22.23 12.13 5.90
N GLU A 378 21.47 11.52 4.98
CA GLU A 378 20.06 11.82 4.77
C GLU A 378 19.20 11.16 5.85
N LEU A 379 19.52 9.90 6.19
CA LEU A 379 18.89 9.22 7.32
C LEU A 379 19.11 10.00 8.63
N GLU A 380 20.33 10.50 8.86
CA GLU A 380 20.67 11.38 9.98
C GLU A 380 19.79 12.63 9.99
N ARG A 381 19.63 13.33 8.86
CA ARG A 381 18.76 14.51 8.75
C ARG A 381 17.32 14.19 9.11
N LEU A 382 16.77 13.09 8.58
CA LEU A 382 15.38 12.70 8.83
C LEU A 382 15.14 12.37 10.32
N ILE A 383 16.07 11.68 10.97
CA ILE A 383 15.96 11.36 12.41
C ILE A 383 16.15 12.63 13.25
N LEU A 384 17.17 13.45 12.94
CA LEU A 384 17.45 14.68 13.67
C LEU A 384 16.31 15.68 13.55
N ASP A 385 15.63 15.79 12.40
CA ASP A 385 14.52 16.73 12.27
C ASP A 385 13.35 16.41 13.18
N VAL A 386 13.15 15.13 13.51
CA VAL A 386 12.14 14.69 14.49
C VAL A 386 12.66 14.84 15.92
N ALA A 387 13.90 14.41 16.17
CA ALA A 387 14.45 14.33 17.53
C ALA A 387 15.12 15.63 18.02
N ARG A 388 15.27 16.66 17.19
CA ARG A 388 16.06 17.88 17.48
C ARG A 388 15.70 18.51 18.81
N LYS A 389 14.39 18.63 19.10
CA LYS A 389 13.89 19.24 20.34
C LYS A 389 14.25 18.39 21.56
N GLU A 390 14.03 17.09 21.47
CA GLU A 390 14.33 16.14 22.55
C GLU A 390 15.83 16.08 22.85
N LEU A 391 16.66 15.98 21.81
CA LEU A 391 18.12 15.96 21.94
C LEU A 391 18.68 17.28 22.51
N ALA A 392 18.09 18.41 22.14
CA ALA A 392 18.45 19.71 22.71
C ALA A 392 18.16 19.78 24.22
N MET A 393 17.04 19.19 24.67
CA MET A 393 16.69 19.13 26.09
C MET A 393 17.73 18.35 26.90
N ILE A 394 18.22 17.22 26.38
CA ILE A 394 19.28 16.43 27.04
C ILE A 394 20.57 17.26 27.16
N THR A 395 20.93 18.02 26.12
CA THR A 395 22.13 18.88 26.12
C THR A 395 22.01 20.01 27.13
N TRP A 396 20.85 20.64 27.20
CA TRP A 396 20.55 21.67 28.19
C TRP A 396 20.55 21.10 29.61
N MET A 397 19.98 19.92 29.82
CA MET A 397 19.99 19.25 31.12
C MET A 397 21.42 18.87 31.56
N GLY A 398 22.28 18.48 30.62
CA GLY A 398 23.72 18.30 30.88
C GLY A 398 24.38 19.58 31.38
N ALA A 399 24.06 20.73 30.80
CA ALA A 399 24.56 22.02 31.27
C ALA A 399 24.04 22.38 32.68
N VAL A 400 22.75 22.15 32.94
CA VAL A 400 22.15 22.39 34.26
C VAL A 400 22.79 21.51 35.33
N LEU A 401 22.90 20.20 35.07
CA LEU A 401 23.53 19.25 35.99
C LEU A 401 25.02 19.59 36.21
N GLY A 402 25.75 19.94 35.15
CA GLY A 402 27.13 20.40 35.25
C GLY A 402 27.26 21.66 36.12
N GLY A 403 26.33 22.61 35.97
CA GLY A 403 26.27 23.80 36.81
C GLY A 403 25.98 23.49 38.28
N LEU A 404 25.07 22.56 38.56
CA LEU A 404 24.77 22.10 39.92
C LEU A 404 25.96 21.40 40.57
N VAL A 405 26.70 20.58 39.81
CA VAL A 405 27.94 19.94 40.30
C VAL A 405 29.01 20.98 40.60
N GLY A 406 29.20 21.95 39.70
CA GLY A 406 30.13 23.07 39.91
C GLY A 406 29.76 23.93 41.12
N PHE A 407 28.46 24.13 41.36
CA PHE A 407 27.96 24.82 42.55
C PHE A 407 28.30 24.03 43.82
N ALA A 408 28.01 22.73 43.85
CA ALA A 408 28.30 21.87 44.99
C ALA A 408 29.81 21.81 45.29
N GLN A 409 30.66 21.70 44.27
CA GLN A 409 32.12 21.74 44.41
C GLN A 409 32.59 23.06 45.04
N ALA A 410 32.07 24.19 44.58
CA ALA A 410 32.43 25.49 45.13
C ALA A 410 31.93 25.67 46.56
N ALA A 411 30.71 25.20 46.88
CA ALA A 411 30.18 25.24 48.24
C ALA A 411 31.01 24.41 49.22
N VAL A 412 31.49 23.24 48.81
CA VAL A 412 32.40 22.42 49.63
C VAL A 412 33.75 23.13 49.80
N ALA A 413 34.29 23.71 48.73
CA ALA A 413 35.57 24.40 48.75
C ALA A 413 35.57 25.73 49.54
N THR A 414 34.41 26.35 49.76
CA THR A 414 34.29 27.55 50.61
C THR A 414 33.95 27.23 52.05
N LEU A 415 33.46 26.02 52.35
CA LEU A 415 33.10 25.56 53.70
C LEU A 415 34.23 24.78 54.40
N GLY A 416 35.13 24.16 53.64
CA GLY A 416 36.33 23.47 54.14
C GLY A 416 37.56 24.33 54.03
#